data_AF-A0A9E5A9V2-F1
#
_entry.id   AF-A0A9E5A9V2-F1
#
_cell.length_a   1.000
_cell.length_b   1.000
_cell.length_c   1.000
_cell.angle_alpha   90.00
_cell.angle_beta   90.00
_cell.angle_gamma   90.00
#
_symmetry.space_group_name_H-M   'P 1'
#
loop_
_entity.id
_entity.type
_entity.pdbx_description
1 polymer ?
#
loop_
_entity_poly.entity_id
_entity_poly.type
_entity_poly.pdbx_seq_one_letter_code
_entity_poly.pdbx_strand_id
1 'polypeptide(L)'
;MGGKQSLRFAAAALAAGIAWGYLRHRSDARAPVFALLQGLQWFVAYGGAIALLEIAQAVLEGPAEEADERVERITHFRQQVTERTGTSG
;
A
#
# COMPACT_ATOMS: atom_id res chain seq x y z
N MET A 1 1.35 0.62 -8.04
CA MET A 1 0.54 -0.64 -8.08
C MET A 1 1.14 -1.83 -7.30
N GLY A 2 2.32 -1.74 -6.65
CA GLY A 2 2.99 -2.91 -6.04
C GLY A 2 2.72 -3.22 -4.55
N GLY A 3 2.30 -2.25 -3.73
CA GLY A 3 2.26 -2.40 -2.26
C GLY A 3 1.27 -3.45 -1.69
N LYS A 4 0.15 -3.71 -2.39
CA LYS A 4 -0.82 -4.73 -1.95
C LYS A 4 -0.31 -6.16 -2.12
N GLN A 5 0.58 -6.38 -3.09
CA GLN A 5 1.12 -7.70 -3.39
C GLN A 5 2.27 -8.05 -2.44
N SER A 6 3.15 -7.08 -2.14
CA SER A 6 4.20 -7.23 -1.12
C SER A 6 3.62 -7.51 0.26
N LEU A 7 2.53 -6.84 0.66
CA LEU A 7 1.88 -7.08 1.95
C LEU A 7 1.33 -8.51 2.07
N ARG A 8 0.75 -9.06 0.98
CA ARG A 8 0.25 -10.45 0.97
C ARG A 8 1.38 -11.46 1.14
N PHE A 9 2.51 -11.25 0.47
CA PHE A 9 3.68 -12.11 0.62
C PHE A 9 4.29 -11.99 2.02
N ALA A 10 4.41 -10.77 2.56
CA ALA A 10 4.90 -10.57 3.92
C ALA A 10 3.98 -11.21 4.97
N ALA A 11 2.65 -11.10 4.81
CA ALA A 11 1.69 -11.75 5.70
C ALA A 11 1.74 -13.29 5.61
N ALA A 12 1.90 -13.83 4.41
CA ALA A 12 2.11 -15.27 4.22
C ALA A 12 3.42 -15.73 4.90
N ALA A 13 4.49 -14.94 4.76
CA ALA A 13 5.77 -15.19 5.43
C ALA A 13 5.66 -15.12 6.95
N LEU A 14 4.87 -14.19 7.50
CA LEU A 14 4.56 -14.11 8.93
C LEU A 14 3.86 -15.39 9.41
N ALA A 15 2.80 -15.81 8.73
CA ALA A 15 2.05 -17.02 9.09
C ALA A 15 2.92 -18.28 9.01
N ALA A 16 3.72 -18.41 7.94
CA ALA A 16 4.65 -19.52 7.79
C ALA A 16 5.73 -19.52 8.88
N GLY A 17 6.27 -18.34 9.23
CA GLY A 17 7.26 -18.19 10.30
C GLY A 17 6.71 -18.55 11.67
N ILE A 18 5.46 -18.16 11.97
CA ILE A 18 4.78 -18.55 13.22
C ILE A 18 4.58 -20.07 13.26
N ALA A 19 4.04 -20.67 12.20
CA ALA A 19 3.79 -22.10 12.14
C ALA A 19 5.08 -22.92 12.32
N TRP A 20 6.15 -22.53 11.61
CA TRP A 20 7.46 -23.17 11.71
C TRP A 20 8.10 -22.97 13.09
N GLY A 21 8.09 -21.74 13.61
CA GLY A 21 8.68 -21.41 14.91
C GLY A 21 7.99 -22.15 16.05
N TYR A 22 6.65 -22.26 16.00
CA TYR A 22 5.87 -23.03 16.97
C TYR A 22 6.17 -24.53 16.86
N LEU A 23 6.15 -25.10 15.66
CA LEU A 23 6.44 -26.52 15.44
C LEU A 23 7.85 -26.89 15.95
N ARG A 24 8.84 -26.05 15.67
CA ARG A 24 10.23 -26.24 16.08
C ARG A 24 10.42 -26.21 17.59
N HIS A 25 9.70 -25.33 18.29
CA HIS A 25 9.86 -25.13 19.74
C HIS A 25 8.72 -25.74 20.56
N ARG A 26 7.87 -26.60 19.98
CA ARG A 26 6.66 -27.13 20.62
C ARG A 26 6.88 -27.84 21.97
N SER A 27 8.10 -28.29 22.25
CA SER A 27 8.49 -28.92 23.51
C SER A 27 8.97 -27.93 24.58
N ASP A 28 9.13 -26.66 24.22
CA ASP A 28 9.54 -25.58 25.11
C ASP A 28 8.31 -24.78 25.55
N ALA A 29 8.23 -24.42 26.84
CA ALA A 29 7.17 -23.56 27.36
C ALA A 29 7.15 -22.17 26.67
N ARG A 30 8.27 -21.76 26.06
CA ARG A 30 8.41 -20.49 25.35
C ARG A 30 8.11 -20.58 23.85
N ALA A 31 7.59 -21.71 23.37
CA ALA A 31 7.17 -21.91 21.97
C ALA A 31 6.42 -20.71 21.35
N PRO A 32 5.40 -20.10 22.01
CA PRO A 32 4.67 -18.98 21.40
C PRO A 32 5.56 -17.75 21.19
N VAL A 33 6.52 -17.49 22.09
CA VAL A 33 7.44 -16.35 21.96
C VAL A 33 8.37 -16.56 20.78
N PHE A 34 8.96 -17.75 20.64
CA PHE A 34 9.82 -18.07 19.50
C PHE A 34 9.06 -18.08 18.17
N ALA A 35 7.80 -18.54 18.16
CA ALA A 35 6.93 -18.48 16.99
C ALA A 35 6.69 -17.03 16.53
N LEU A 36 6.39 -16.12 17.47
CA LEU A 36 6.18 -14.70 17.16
C LEU A 36 7.46 -14.04 16.65
N LEU A 37 8.61 -14.30 17.28
CA LEU A 37 9.90 -13.76 16.82
C LEU A 37 10.24 -14.25 15.41
N GLN A 38 10.02 -15.54 15.12
CA GLN A 38 10.27 -16.11 13.80
C GLN A 38 9.34 -15.53 12.73
N GLY A 39 8.05 -15.40 13.04
CA GLY A 39 7.06 -14.76 12.17
C GLY A 39 7.40 -13.30 11.87
N LEU A 40 7.81 -12.53 12.88
CA LEU A 40 8.19 -11.14 12.71
C LEU A 40 9.46 -10.99 11.87
N GLN A 41 10.46 -11.87 12.09
CA GLN A 41 11.69 -11.89 11.29
C GLN A 41 11.38 -12.11 9.81
N TRP A 42 10.51 -13.09 9.50
CA TRP A 42 10.13 -13.39 8.12
C TRP A 42 9.28 -12.28 7.51
N PHE A 43 8.34 -11.71 8.27
CA PHE A 43 7.56 -10.56 7.83
C PHE A 43 8.45 -9.39 7.39
N VAL A 44 9.46 -9.04 8.19
CA VAL A 44 10.42 -7.96 7.87
C VAL A 44 11.28 -8.32 6.66
N ALA A 45 11.81 -9.55 6.61
CA ALA A 45 12.66 -10.01 5.50
C ALA A 45 11.92 -9.98 4.14
N TYR A 46 10.61 -10.21 4.13
CA TYR A 46 9.78 -10.17 2.93
C TYR A 46 9.15 -8.79 2.66
N GLY A 47 9.67 -7.72 3.27
CA GLY A 47 9.28 -6.34 2.97
C GLY A 47 8.03 -5.84 3.68
N GLY A 48 7.53 -6.56 4.71
CA GLY A 48 6.35 -6.17 5.46
C GLY A 48 6.49 -4.82 6.18
N ALA A 49 7.70 -4.50 6.67
CA ALA A 49 7.99 -3.21 7.30
C ALA A 49 7.84 -2.04 6.30
N ILE A 50 8.33 -2.22 5.07
CA ILE A 50 8.21 -1.21 4.01
C ILE A 50 6.74 -1.01 3.64
N ALA A 51 5.98 -2.11 3.48
CA ALA A 51 4.55 -2.02 3.17
C ALA A 51 3.75 -1.28 4.26
N LEU A 52 4.09 -1.47 5.54
CA LEU A 52 3.45 -0.72 6.64
C LEU A 52 3.79 0.77 6.60
N LEU A 53 5.04 1.12 6.26
CA LEU A 53 5.44 2.52 6.11
C LEU A 53 4.73 3.18 4.92
N GLU A 54 4.61 2.49 3.78
CA GLU A 54 3.85 2.99 2.62
C GLU A 54 2.38 3.25 2.97
N ILE A 55 1.75 2.33 3.73
CA ILE A 55 0.37 2.53 4.21
C ILE A 55 0.29 3.72 5.17
N ALA A 56 1.21 3.82 6.13
CA ALA A 56 1.21 4.91 7.10
C ALA A 56 1.42 6.27 6.42
N GLN A 57 2.33 6.34 5.44
CA GLN A 57 2.55 7.53 4.61
C GLN A 57 1.29 7.90 3.84
N ALA A 58 0.65 6.94 3.16
CA ALA A 58 -0.59 7.18 2.42
C ALA A 58 -1.75 7.67 3.32
N VAL A 59 -1.82 7.20 4.57
CA VAL A 59 -2.82 7.66 5.54
C VAL A 59 -2.51 9.08 6.02
N LEU A 60 -1.23 9.42 6.24
CA LEU A 60 -0.80 10.73 6.70
C LEU A 60 -0.86 11.81 5.61
N GLU A 61 -0.53 11.46 4.37
CA GLU A 61 -0.62 12.34 3.21
C GLU A 61 -2.08 12.59 2.80
N GLY A 62 -3.02 11.79 3.33
CA GLY A 62 -4.42 11.80 2.92
C GLY A 62 -4.58 11.25 1.50
N PRO A 63 -5.82 10.99 1.04
CA PRO A 63 -6.04 10.83 -0.39
C PRO A 63 -5.53 12.11 -1.04
N ALA A 64 -4.44 12.02 -1.82
CA ALA A 64 -4.02 13.11 -2.69
C ALA A 64 -5.29 13.65 -3.33
N GLU A 65 -5.58 14.92 -3.05
CA GLU A 65 -6.79 15.55 -3.50
C GLU A 65 -7.00 15.18 -4.97
N GLU A 66 -8.19 14.72 -5.31
CA GLU A 66 -8.76 14.79 -6.66
C GLU A 66 -8.91 16.28 -7.08
N ALA A 67 -7.91 17.12 -6.79
CA ALA A 67 -7.83 18.52 -7.15
C ALA A 67 -7.41 18.70 -8.61
N ASP A 68 -7.07 17.62 -9.34
CA ASP A 68 -6.62 17.73 -10.73
C ASP A 68 -7.75 17.49 -11.77
N GLU A 69 -8.76 16.67 -11.48
CA GLU A 69 -9.84 16.41 -12.46
C GLU A 69 -10.83 17.58 -12.63
N ARG A 70 -10.87 18.53 -11.68
CA ARG A 70 -11.78 19.68 -11.75
C ARG A 70 -11.14 20.91 -12.41
N VAL A 71 -9.82 20.99 -12.48
CA VAL A 71 -9.11 22.09 -13.15
C VAL A 71 -8.97 21.82 -14.66
N GLU A 72 -8.77 20.57 -15.08
CA GLU A 72 -8.68 20.22 -16.51
C GLU A 72 -10.03 20.39 -17.24
N ARG A 73 -11.17 20.20 -16.56
CA ARG A 73 -12.51 20.39 -17.16
C ARG A 73 -12.85 21.85 -17.45
N ILE A 74 -12.29 22.81 -16.71
CA ILE A 74 -12.60 24.24 -16.91
C ILE A 74 -11.78 24.83 -18.07
N THR A 75 -10.57 24.32 -18.33
CA THR A 75 -9.77 24.77 -19.47
C THR A 75 -10.38 24.32 -20.80
N HIS A 76 -10.94 23.11 -20.86
CA HIS A 76 -11.52 22.56 -22.08
C HIS A 76 -12.81 23.28 -22.54
N PHE A 77 -13.53 23.93 -21.62
CA PHE A 77 -14.75 24.67 -21.95
C PHE A 77 -14.47 26.08 -22.48
N ARG A 78 -13.28 26.65 -22.21
CA ARG A 78 -12.97 28.03 -22.58
C ARG A 78 -12.45 28.17 -24.02
N GLN A 79 -11.87 27.11 -24.59
CA GLN A 79 -11.42 27.11 -25.98
C GLN A 79 -12.56 26.98 -26.99
N GLN A 80 -13.68 26.35 -26.64
CA GLN A 80 -14.76 26.10 -27.60
C GLN A 80 -15.64 27.33 -27.90
N VAL A 81 -15.58 28.39 -27.08
CA VAL A 81 -16.41 29.60 -27.27
C VAL A 81 -15.73 30.60 -28.21
N THR A 82 -14.41 30.54 -28.39
CA THR A 82 -13.68 31.52 -29.21
C THR A 82 -13.68 31.20 -30.71
N GLU A 83 -13.92 29.95 -31.12
CA GLU A 83 -13.91 29.58 -32.54
C GLU A 83 -15.24 29.87 -33.26
N ARG A 84 -16.36 30.00 -32.54
CA ARG A 84 -17.68 30.16 -33.18
C ARG A 84 -18.14 31.60 -33.38
N THR A 85 -17.38 32.59 -32.93
CA THR A 85 -17.74 34.02 -33.08
C THR A 85 -16.95 34.74 -34.20
N GLY A 86 -16.25 33.97 -35.05
CA GLY A 86 -15.35 34.51 -36.09
C GLY A 86 -15.82 34.35 -37.55
N THR A 87 -17.08 34.03 -37.83
CA THR A 87 -17.62 34.02 -39.20
C THR A 87 -18.98 34.70 -39.27
N SER A 88 -18.95 36.02 -39.21
CA SER A 88 -19.96 36.91 -39.77
C SER A 88 -19.23 38.16 -40.22
N GLY A 89 -18.98 38.25 -41.52
CA GLY A 89 -18.24 39.30 -42.20
C GLY A 89 -17.94 38.86 -43.61
#